data_AF-A0A522J4P9-F1
#
_entry.id   AF-A0A522J4P9-F1
#
_cell.length_a   1.000
_cell.length_b   1.000
_cell.length_c   1.000
_cell.angle_alpha   90.00
_cell.angle_beta   90.00
_cell.angle_gamma   90.00
#
_symmetry.space_group_name_H-M   'P 1'
#
loop_
_entity.id
_entity.type
_entity.pdbx_description
1 polymer ?
#
loop_
_entity_poly.entity_id
_entity_poly.type
_entity_poly.pdbx_seq_one_letter_code
_entity_poly.pdbx_strand_id
1 'polypeptide(L)'
;MTPTAFVATALLMGAFVLAGGGYGSLYSVGRLQGRPRLIRMGAVCLVVALGFAAAIVVATPLAVGWKILIGVSAAGYAAIPPLVWRYLEQLHSGGRAMR
;
A
#
# COMPACT_ATOMS: atom_id res chain seq x y z
N MET A 1 -8.01 -8.61 -25.18
CA MET A 1 -6.75 -8.80 -24.44
C MET A 1 -6.08 -10.06 -24.98
N THR A 2 -4.79 -10.00 -25.31
CA THR A 2 -4.02 -11.19 -25.70
C THR A 2 -3.55 -11.98 -24.47
N PRO A 3 -3.22 -13.27 -24.58
CA PRO A 3 -2.71 -14.07 -23.45
C PRO A 3 -1.46 -13.45 -22.81
N THR A 4 -0.53 -12.93 -23.62
CA THR A 4 0.68 -12.24 -23.12
C THR A 4 0.33 -10.98 -22.33
N ALA A 5 -0.61 -10.17 -22.82
CA ALA A 5 -1.05 -8.97 -22.11
C ALA A 5 -1.76 -9.30 -20.79
N PHE A 6 -2.47 -10.43 -20.73
CA PHE A 6 -3.07 -10.92 -19.49
C PHE A 6 -2.01 -11.26 -18.44
N VAL A 7 -1.02 -12.08 -18.79
CA VAL A 7 0.05 -12.47 -17.87
C VAL A 7 0.83 -11.26 -17.39
N ALA A 8 1.20 -10.34 -18.30
CA ALA A 8 1.89 -9.11 -17.94
C ALA A 8 1.07 -8.23 -16.97
N THR A 9 -0.24 -8.10 -17.22
CA THR A 9 -1.14 -7.35 -16.33
C THR A 9 -1.25 -8.01 -14.95
N ALA A 10 -1.39 -9.33 -14.91
CA ALA A 10 -1.46 -10.09 -13.66
C ALA A 10 -0.17 -9.95 -12.83
N LEU A 11 1.00 -10.02 -13.47
CA LEU A 11 2.29 -9.82 -12.82
C LEU A 11 2.43 -8.40 -12.25
N LEU A 12 2.02 -7.38 -13.01
CA LEU A 12 2.00 -5.99 -12.53
C LEU A 12 1.08 -5.81 -11.32
N MET A 13 -0.12 -6.39 -11.35
CA MET A 13 -1.05 -6.35 -10.21
C MET A 13 -0.49 -7.08 -8.99
N GLY A 14 0.14 -8.23 -9.16
CA GLY A 14 0.83 -8.93 -8.09
C GLY A 14 1.95 -8.10 -7.48
N ALA A 15 2.81 -7.51 -8.31
CA ALA A 15 3.90 -6.64 -7.85
C ALA A 15 3.39 -5.39 -7.12
N PHE A 16 2.30 -4.78 -7.61
CA PHE A 16 1.61 -3.67 -6.95
C PHE A 16 1.15 -4.03 -5.53
N VAL A 17 0.44 -5.16 -5.38
CA VAL A 17 -0.07 -5.62 -4.08
C VAL A 17 1.07 -6.01 -3.14
N LEU A 18 2.11 -6.69 -3.63
CA LEU A 18 3.28 -7.05 -2.83
C LEU A 18 4.03 -5.82 -2.31
N ALA A 19 4.21 -4.81 -3.14
CA ALA A 19 4.83 -3.55 -2.73
C ALA A 19 3.96 -2.79 -1.71
N GLY A 20 2.64 -2.74 -1.93
CA GLY A 20 1.69 -2.15 -0.98
C GLY A 20 1.66 -2.85 0.37
N GLY A 21 1.62 -4.19 0.37
CA GLY A 21 1.73 -5.02 1.57
C GLY A 21 3.06 -4.83 2.29
N GLY A 22 4.17 -4.80 1.53
CA GLY A 22 5.51 -4.52 2.03
C GLY A 22 5.59 -3.17 2.76
N TYR A 23 4.98 -2.12 2.21
CA TYR A 23 4.85 -0.84 2.90
C TYR A 23 4.12 -0.99 4.23
N GLY A 24 2.90 -1.55 4.22
CA GLY A 24 2.08 -1.70 5.42
C GLY A 24 2.80 -2.47 6.54
N SER A 25 3.44 -3.59 6.19
CA SER A 25 4.20 -4.41 7.13
C SER A 25 5.42 -3.66 7.69
N LEU A 26 6.26 -3.08 6.83
CA LEU A 26 7.47 -2.37 7.27
C LEU A 26 7.15 -1.12 8.09
N TYR A 27 6.09 -0.39 7.73
CA TYR A 27 5.58 0.74 8.49
C TYR A 27 5.16 0.29 9.89
N SER A 28 4.31 -0.74 9.98
CA SER A 28 3.77 -1.22 11.25
C SER A 28 4.85 -1.78 12.17
N VAL A 29 5.73 -2.63 11.65
CA VAL A 29 6.87 -3.17 12.41
C VAL A 29 7.84 -2.06 12.82
N GLY A 30 8.10 -1.10 11.92
CA GLY A 30 8.95 0.05 12.21
C GLY A 30 8.40 0.92 13.34
N ARG A 31 7.09 1.14 13.38
CA ARG A 31 6.42 1.87 14.47
C ARG A 31 6.46 1.07 15.78
N LEU A 32 6.13 -0.23 15.75
CA LEU A 32 6.16 -1.11 16.93
C LEU A 32 7.55 -1.21 17.57
N GLN A 33 8.61 -1.26 16.74
CA GLN A 33 9.99 -1.39 17.22
C GLN A 33 10.68 -0.04 17.47
N GLY A 34 10.03 1.10 17.20
CA GLY A 34 10.66 2.42 17.25
C GLY A 34 11.82 2.59 16.27
N ARG A 35 11.82 1.86 15.14
CA ARG A 35 12.92 1.81 14.16
C ARG A 35 12.60 2.67 12.93
N PRO A 36 13.11 3.92 12.83
CA PRO A 36 12.79 4.82 11.72
C PRO A 36 13.29 4.31 10.37
N ARG A 37 14.33 3.47 10.35
CA ARG A 37 14.84 2.85 9.11
C ARG A 37 13.81 1.96 8.43
N LEU A 38 13.06 1.16 9.19
CA LEU A 38 12.02 0.28 8.64
C LEU A 38 10.87 1.10 8.04
N ILE A 39 10.49 2.21 8.68
CA ILE A 39 9.48 3.14 8.17
C ILE A 39 9.94 3.75 6.83
N ARG A 40 11.21 4.17 6.72
CA ARG A 40 11.76 4.69 5.46
C ARG A 40 11.79 3.62 4.37
N MET A 41 12.18 2.39 4.69
CA MET A 41 12.14 1.28 3.74
C MET A 41 10.70 1.00 3.27
N GLY A 42 9.73 1.05 4.19
CA GLY A 42 8.32 0.98 3.84
C GLY A 42 7.90 2.10 2.88
N ALA A 43 8.36 3.33 3.08
CA ALA A 43 8.06 4.43 2.17
C ALA A 43 8.61 4.19 0.76
N VAL A 44 9.77 3.54 0.62
CA VAL A 44 10.28 3.09 -0.69
C VAL A 44 9.32 2.08 -1.33
N CYS A 45 8.83 1.10 -0.57
CA CYS A 45 7.81 0.16 -1.06
C CYS A 45 6.53 0.87 -1.52
N LEU A 46 6.10 1.92 -0.81
CA LEU A 46 4.94 2.73 -1.23
C LEU A 46 5.20 3.42 -2.56
N VAL A 47 6.35 4.08 -2.74
CA VAL A 47 6.71 4.72 -4.01
C VAL A 47 6.72 3.71 -5.15
N VAL A 48 7.28 2.52 -4.93
CA VAL A 48 7.28 1.44 -5.91
C VAL A 48 5.85 0.98 -6.25
N ALA A 49 4.98 0.82 -5.25
CA ALA A 49 3.57 0.48 -5.46
C ALA A 49 2.84 1.54 -6.29
N LEU A 50 3.06 2.83 -6.01
CA LEU A 50 2.48 3.93 -6.80
C LEU A 50 3.00 3.92 -8.24
N GLY A 51 4.28 3.60 -8.45
CA GLY A 51 4.86 3.39 -9.78
C GLY A 51 4.15 2.27 -10.54
N PHE A 52 3.90 1.13 -9.90
CA PHE A 52 3.14 0.04 -10.51
C PHE A 52 1.68 0.41 -10.78
N ALA A 53 1.02 1.12 -9.86
CA ALA A 53 -0.34 1.59 -10.09
C ALA A 53 -0.43 2.51 -11.33
N ALA A 54 0.52 3.45 -11.47
CA ALA A 54 0.61 4.30 -12.65
C ALA A 54 0.86 3.49 -13.93
N ALA A 55 1.78 2.52 -13.89
CA ALA A 55 2.05 1.63 -15.01
C ALA A 55 0.81 0.81 -15.40
N ILE A 56 0.06 0.29 -14.43
CA ILE A 56 -1.18 -0.44 -14.68
C ILE A 56 -2.21 0.47 -15.37
N VAL A 57 -2.42 1.68 -14.85
CA VAL A 57 -3.41 2.62 -15.39
C VAL A 57 -3.08 3.05 -16.82
N VAL A 58 -1.81 3.29 -17.13
CA VAL A 58 -1.38 3.81 -18.45
C VAL A 58 -1.13 2.70 -19.47
N ALA A 59 -0.52 1.58 -19.08
CA ALA A 59 0.05 0.61 -20.02
C ALA A 59 -0.79 -0.67 -20.21
N THR A 60 -1.86 -0.87 -19.45
CA THR A 60 -2.69 -2.09 -19.56
C THR A 60 -4.03 -1.85 -20.27
N PRO A 61 -4.58 -2.88 -20.94
CA PRO A 61 -5.89 -2.81 -21.58
C PRO A 61 -7.06 -3.01 -20.60
N LEU A 62 -6.85 -2.74 -19.30
CA LEU A 62 -7.89 -2.86 -18.28
C LEU A 62 -9.06 -1.90 -18.56
N ALA A 63 -10.28 -2.37 -18.34
CA ALA A 63 -11.46 -1.51 -18.42
C ALA A 63 -11.39 -0.40 -17.35
N VAL A 64 -12.08 0.73 -17.61
CA VAL A 64 -12.02 1.93 -16.76
C VAL A 64 -12.34 1.63 -15.29
N GLY A 65 -13.35 0.79 -15.02
CA GLY A 65 -13.71 0.41 -13.65
C GLY A 65 -12.56 -0.24 -12.88
N TRP A 66 -11.76 -1.08 -13.54
CA TRP A 66 -10.58 -1.69 -12.92
C TRP A 66 -9.44 -0.69 -12.69
N LYS A 67 -9.27 0.28 -13.59
CA LYS A 67 -8.28 1.36 -13.38
C LYS A 67 -8.64 2.23 -12.19
N ILE A 68 -9.93 2.53 -12.00
CA ILE A 68 -10.44 3.22 -10.81
C ILE A 68 -10.14 2.40 -9.55
N LEU A 69 -10.42 1.09 -9.57
CA LEU A 69 -10.12 0.21 -8.44
C LEU A 69 -8.64 0.28 -8.05
N ILE A 70 -7.73 0.20 -9.02
CA ILE A 70 -6.28 0.31 -8.77
C ILE A 70 -5.92 1.65 -8.14
N GLY A 71 -6.49 2.75 -8.64
CA GLY A 71 -6.29 4.08 -8.05
C GLY A 71 -6.77 4.18 -6.60
N VAL A 72 -7.97 3.67 -6.31
CA VAL A 72 -8.52 3.62 -4.95
C VAL A 72 -7.67 2.72 -4.05
N SER A 73 -7.22 1.56 -4.52
CA SER A 73 -6.33 0.67 -3.78
C SER A 73 -5.00 1.35 -3.45
N ALA A 74 -4.42 2.09 -4.40
CA ALA A 74 -3.18 2.82 -4.18
C ALA A 74 -3.34 3.91 -3.11
N ALA A 75 -4.45 4.65 -3.15
CA ALA A 75 -4.80 5.62 -2.10
C ALA A 75 -4.99 4.93 -0.74
N GLY A 76 -5.67 3.78 -0.73
CA GLY A 76 -5.83 2.94 0.47
C GLY A 76 -4.47 2.49 1.04
N TYR A 77 -3.57 1.99 0.21
CA TYR A 77 -2.23 1.61 0.66
C TYR A 77 -1.46 2.78 1.27
N ALA A 78 -1.55 3.98 0.70
CA ALA A 78 -0.91 5.17 1.27
C ALA A 78 -1.52 5.60 2.62
N ALA A 79 -2.85 5.58 2.73
CA ALA A 79 -3.59 6.16 3.85
C ALA A 79 -3.79 5.21 5.04
N ILE A 80 -4.05 3.92 4.80
CA ILE A 80 -4.45 2.97 5.84
C ILE A 80 -3.37 2.83 6.92
N PRO A 81 -2.08 2.53 6.61
CA PRO A 81 -1.08 2.32 7.66
C PRO A 81 -0.92 3.49 8.66
N PRO A 82 -0.75 4.77 8.23
CA PRO A 82 -0.62 5.87 9.17
C PRO A 82 -1.94 6.22 9.88
N LEU A 83 -3.09 6.09 9.19
CA LEU A 83 -4.39 6.41 9.79
C LEU A 83 -4.76 5.42 10.88
N VAL A 84 -4.66 4.12 10.59
CA VAL A 84 -4.91 3.05 11.55
C VAL A 84 -3.94 3.15 12.72
N TRP A 85 -2.67 3.44 12.47
CA TRP A 85 -1.70 3.61 13.54
C TRP A 85 -2.07 4.76 14.50
N ARG A 86 -2.42 5.94 13.98
CA ARG A 86 -2.87 7.08 14.80
C ARG A 86 -4.10 6.72 15.63
N TYR A 87 -5.05 6.01 15.04
CA TYR A 87 -6.25 5.55 15.73
C TYR A 87 -5.90 4.59 16.88
N LEU A 88 -4.98 3.64 16.66
CA LEU A 88 -4.49 2.74 17.70
C LEU A 88 -3.77 3.49 18.83
N GLU A 89 -2.97 4.50 18.52
CA GLU A 89 -2.32 5.35 19.53
C GLU A 89 -3.34 6.10 20.40
N GLN A 90 -4.40 6.63 19.80
CA GLN A 90 -5.47 7.32 20.52
C GLN A 90 -6.22 6.38 21.47
N LEU A 91 -6.58 5.19 21.01
CA LEU A 91 -7.24 4.18 21.84
C LEU A 91 -6.39 3.76 23.06
N HIS A 92 -5.09 3.54 22.86
CA HIS A 92 -4.19 3.13 23.94
C HIS A 92 -3.83 4.29 24.89
N SER A 93 -3.92 5.54 24.42
CA SER A 93 -3.71 6.72 25.26
C SER A 93 -4.95 7.03 26.09
N GLY A 94 -6.15 6.92 25.50
CA GLY A 94 -7.42 7.06 26.22
C GLY A 94 -7.65 5.96 27.26
N GLY A 95 -7.26 4.70 26.97
CA GLY A 95 -7.35 3.60 27.93
C GLY A 95 -6.39 3.70 29.13
N ARG A 96 -5.31 4.49 29.02
CA ARG A 96 -4.38 4.76 30.14
C ARG A 96 -4.84 5.88 31.08
N ALA A 97 -5.77 6.73 30.66
CA ALA A 97 -6.35 7.76 31.53
C ALA A 97 -7.50 7.25 32.42
N MET A 98 -7.95 6.00 32.20
CA MET A 98 -9.02 5.34 32.96
C MET A 98 -8.51 4.28 33.95
N ARG A 99 -7.18 4.11 34.07
CA ARG A 99 -6.52 3.27 35.09
C ARG A 99 -5.73 4.15 36.03
#